data_AF-A0A958BK63-F1
#
_entry.id   AF-A0A958BK63-F1
#
_cell.length_a   1.000
_cell.length_b   1.000
_cell.length_c   1.000
_cell.angle_alpha   90.00
_cell.angle_beta   90.00
_cell.angle_gamma   90.00
#
_symmetry.space_group_name_H-M   'P 1'
#
loop_
_entity.id
_entity.type
_entity.pdbx_description
1 polymer ?
#
loop_
_entity_poly.entity_id
_entity_poly.type
_entity_poly.pdbx_seq_one_letter_code
_entity_poly.pdbx_strand_id
1 'polypeptide(L)'
;WLTPARELTRRVPPAEYSERLREIAQLSANMTAKPVPLDICQTDPSYGEEAVSVLSALSLPRFAPLEDARPETIEHCPFYLPTKSDDASPRPLYFADKCHPNVLGARLVAYQLACHIWGKEHPMTERTFSLEHTLRRPDERSEGKPPVLIALHGIGSNDKDLIGLQPFLDPRLYVIAARAPHEYAFPGGYSWFDLGIDQRTGEVSVDIKQIEESRDKIIAFIDEVIAAYDVDPKRVYLMGFSQGSMMSYTVLAKAPEKIAGIVAMSGRFVPELFEELDTSRIKDFPILVTHGTLDDVLPIENGRAARDALEKLPVNLTYKEYPMAHEVSQASIGDVSAWLKEQLGN
;
A
#
# COMPACT_ATOMS: atom_id res chain seq x y z
N TRP A 1 -0.08 -32.45 21.44
CA TRP A 1 -1.15 -32.00 20.53
C TRP A 1 -0.96 -32.43 19.06
N LEU A 2 0.22 -32.89 18.61
CA LEU A 2 0.45 -33.34 17.22
C LEU A 2 0.16 -34.84 16.95
N THR A 3 -0.05 -35.67 17.98
CA THR A 3 -0.32 -37.11 17.82
C THR A 3 -1.73 -37.44 17.30
N PRO A 4 -2.82 -36.77 17.75
CA PRO A 4 -4.18 -37.08 17.28
C PRO A 4 -4.38 -36.78 15.79
N ALA A 5 -3.74 -35.74 15.25
CA ALA A 5 -3.85 -35.32 13.86
C ALA A 5 -3.25 -36.34 12.87
N ARG A 6 -2.26 -37.14 13.29
CA ARG A 6 -1.66 -38.20 12.46
C ARG A 6 -2.46 -39.51 12.44
N GLU A 7 -3.27 -39.78 13.46
CA GLU A 7 -4.18 -40.94 13.45
C GLU A 7 -5.46 -40.67 12.65
N LEU A 8 -5.86 -39.40 12.56
CA LEU A 8 -7.01 -38.92 11.79
C LEU A 8 -6.91 -39.15 10.26
N THR A 9 -5.71 -39.44 9.73
CA THR A 9 -5.45 -39.58 8.28
C THR A 9 -5.42 -41.04 7.77
N ARG A 10 -5.63 -42.04 8.63
CA ARG A 10 -5.75 -43.44 8.18
C ARG A 10 -7.17 -43.76 7.70
N ARG A 11 -7.35 -43.70 6.38
CA ARG A 11 -8.44 -44.29 5.54
C ARG A 11 -9.79 -44.47 6.26
N VAL A 12 -10.66 -43.47 6.16
CA VAL A 12 -12.05 -43.53 6.65
C VAL A 12 -13.05 -43.41 5.49
N PRO A 13 -14.16 -44.16 5.47
CA PRO A 13 -15.14 -44.13 4.40
C PRO A 13 -15.92 -42.79 4.30
N PRO A 14 -16.46 -42.44 3.12
CA PRO A 14 -17.10 -41.14 2.86
C PRO A 14 -18.29 -40.75 3.75
N ALA A 15 -18.93 -41.70 4.45
CA ALA A 15 -20.14 -41.45 5.24
C ALA A 15 -19.88 -40.69 6.55
N GLU A 16 -18.66 -40.72 7.09
CA GLU A 16 -18.30 -40.13 8.40
C GLU A 16 -17.73 -38.69 8.30
N TYR A 17 -17.59 -38.15 7.09
CA TYR A 17 -17.02 -36.82 6.85
C TYR A 17 -17.81 -35.68 7.54
N SER A 18 -19.13 -35.82 7.67
CA SER A 18 -19.98 -34.77 8.24
C SER A 18 -19.85 -34.61 9.76
N GLU A 19 -19.45 -35.68 10.46
CA GLU A 19 -19.32 -35.70 11.92
C GLU A 19 -17.95 -35.13 12.34
N ARG A 20 -16.88 -35.46 11.60
CA ARG A 20 -15.57 -34.85 11.80
C ARG A 20 -15.49 -33.37 11.46
N LEU A 21 -16.27 -32.89 10.48
CA LEU A 21 -16.38 -31.46 10.22
C LEU A 21 -17.02 -30.70 11.39
N ARG A 22 -17.91 -31.34 12.16
CA ARG A 22 -18.42 -30.76 13.43
C ARG A 22 -17.36 -30.79 14.53
N GLU A 23 -16.54 -31.84 14.62
CA GLU A 23 -15.41 -31.88 15.58
C GLU A 23 -14.38 -30.78 15.28
N ILE A 24 -14.03 -30.56 14.01
CA ILE A 24 -13.11 -29.49 13.59
C ILE A 24 -13.71 -28.09 13.88
N ALA A 25 -15.00 -27.90 13.64
CA ALA A 25 -15.70 -26.66 13.97
C ALA A 25 -15.86 -26.44 15.49
N GLN A 26 -16.00 -27.49 16.29
CA GLN A 26 -15.99 -27.41 17.76
C GLN A 26 -14.59 -27.12 18.31
N LEU A 27 -13.55 -27.66 17.69
CA LEU A 27 -12.16 -27.31 18.01
C LEU A 27 -11.87 -25.84 17.68
N SER A 28 -12.40 -25.29 16.59
CA SER A 28 -12.27 -23.86 16.27
C SER A 28 -13.08 -22.95 17.21
N ALA A 29 -14.25 -23.39 17.67
CA ALA A 29 -15.09 -22.62 18.59
C ALA A 29 -14.49 -22.46 20.01
N ASN A 30 -13.60 -23.38 20.42
CA ASN A 30 -12.90 -23.33 21.71
C ASN A 30 -11.56 -22.57 21.67
N MET A 31 -11.20 -21.96 20.54
CA MET A 31 -9.95 -21.21 20.39
C MET A 31 -10.12 -19.78 20.91
N THR A 32 -9.52 -19.49 22.07
CA THR A 32 -9.63 -18.22 22.81
C THR A 32 -8.73 -17.08 22.30
N ALA A 33 -8.06 -17.24 21.15
CA ALA A 33 -7.19 -16.22 20.57
C ALA A 33 -7.83 -15.60 19.32
N LYS A 34 -7.73 -14.27 19.18
CA LYS A 34 -8.28 -13.53 18.03
C LYS A 34 -7.84 -14.19 16.70
N PRO A 35 -8.76 -14.45 15.76
CA PRO A 35 -8.39 -15.01 14.46
C PRO A 35 -7.45 -14.06 13.71
N VAL A 36 -6.45 -14.60 13.01
CA VAL A 36 -5.69 -13.84 12.02
C VAL A 36 -6.67 -13.42 10.92
N PRO A 37 -6.80 -12.11 10.62
CA PRO A 37 -7.67 -11.64 9.55
C PRO A 37 -7.35 -12.33 8.21
N LEU A 38 -8.39 -12.79 7.52
CA LEU A 38 -8.30 -13.65 6.31
C LEU A 38 -7.56 -12.96 5.15
N ASP A 39 -7.66 -11.64 5.11
CA ASP A 39 -6.97 -10.68 4.26
C ASP A 39 -5.45 -10.70 4.44
N ILE A 40 -4.94 -10.96 5.64
CA ILE A 40 -3.48 -11.04 5.88
C ILE A 40 -2.91 -12.32 5.24
N CYS A 41 -3.63 -13.43 5.36
CA CYS A 41 -3.21 -14.72 4.79
C CYS A 41 -3.25 -14.76 3.25
N GLN A 42 -4.10 -13.93 2.64
CA GLN A 42 -4.18 -13.77 1.20
C GLN A 42 -3.11 -12.82 0.63
N THR A 43 -2.47 -12.00 1.48
CA THR A 43 -1.63 -10.89 1.04
C THR A 43 -0.13 -11.12 1.23
N ASP A 44 0.28 -12.14 1.99
CA ASP A 44 1.67 -12.57 2.12
C ASP A 44 1.89 -13.95 1.44
N PRO A 45 2.70 -14.03 0.35
CA PRO A 45 2.96 -15.27 -0.37
C PRO A 45 3.55 -16.40 0.49
N SER A 46 4.23 -16.08 1.59
CA SER A 46 4.78 -17.09 2.51
C SER A 46 3.67 -17.85 3.25
N TYR A 47 2.55 -17.18 3.56
CA TYR A 47 1.39 -17.80 4.21
C TYR A 47 0.62 -18.71 3.26
N GLY A 48 0.50 -18.33 1.98
CA GLY A 48 -0.27 -19.07 0.97
C GLY A 48 0.29 -20.46 0.66
N GLU A 49 1.62 -20.58 0.48
CA GLU A 49 2.25 -21.83 0.03
C GLU A 49 2.29 -22.92 1.09
N GLU A 50 2.57 -22.56 2.34
CA GLU A 50 2.64 -23.54 3.44
C GLU A 50 1.25 -23.88 3.97
N ALA A 51 0.28 -22.96 3.91
CA ALA A 51 -1.14 -23.29 4.12
C ALA A 51 -1.62 -24.32 3.08
N VAL A 52 -1.19 -24.21 1.81
CA VAL A 52 -1.47 -25.19 0.76
C VAL A 52 -0.78 -26.54 1.05
N SER A 53 0.43 -26.54 1.62
CA SER A 53 1.11 -27.76 2.07
C SER A 53 0.34 -28.46 3.21
N VAL A 54 -0.15 -27.69 4.20
CA VAL A 54 -1.01 -28.19 5.30
C VAL A 54 -2.33 -28.74 4.75
N LEU A 55 -2.99 -28.03 3.84
CA LEU A 55 -4.22 -28.49 3.16
C LEU A 55 -3.99 -29.76 2.32
N SER A 56 -2.82 -29.89 1.69
CA SER A 56 -2.41 -31.09 0.95
C SER A 56 -2.16 -32.28 1.89
N ALA A 57 -1.58 -32.04 3.06
CA ALA A 57 -1.37 -33.06 4.09
C ALA A 57 -2.69 -33.58 4.70
N LEU A 58 -3.76 -32.78 4.67
CA LEU A 58 -5.11 -33.17 5.10
C LEU A 58 -5.80 -34.16 4.14
N SER A 59 -5.14 -34.63 3.08
CA SER A 59 -5.61 -35.70 2.19
C SER A 59 -6.98 -35.44 1.56
N LEU A 60 -7.30 -34.18 1.25
CA LEU A 60 -8.52 -33.81 0.53
C LEU A 60 -8.32 -34.08 -0.98
N PRO A 61 -9.02 -35.05 -1.60
CA PRO A 61 -8.74 -35.41 -2.98
C PRO A 61 -9.46 -34.46 -3.97
N ARG A 62 -8.93 -34.44 -5.21
CA ARG A 62 -9.55 -34.02 -6.48
C ARG A 62 -9.40 -32.55 -6.91
N PHE A 63 -8.19 -32.20 -7.30
CA PHE A 63 -7.99 -31.24 -8.39
C PHE A 63 -7.46 -31.99 -9.61
N ALA A 64 -7.88 -31.58 -10.81
CA ALA A 64 -7.37 -32.08 -12.07
C ALA A 64 -6.89 -30.89 -12.93
N PRO A 65 -5.91 -31.09 -13.84
CA PRO A 65 -5.56 -30.09 -14.86
C PRO A 65 -6.81 -29.65 -15.65
N LEU A 66 -6.81 -28.43 -16.22
CA LEU A 66 -7.92 -27.90 -17.04
C LEU A 66 -8.39 -28.91 -18.12
N GLU A 67 -7.44 -29.66 -18.67
CA GLU A 67 -7.63 -30.67 -19.71
C GLU A 67 -8.50 -31.87 -19.26
N ASP A 68 -8.57 -32.12 -17.95
CA ASP A 68 -9.29 -33.22 -17.32
C ASP A 68 -10.56 -32.76 -16.57
N ALA A 69 -10.87 -31.46 -16.60
CA ALA A 69 -12.01 -30.86 -15.91
C ALA A 69 -13.30 -30.99 -16.73
N ARG A 70 -14.43 -31.31 -16.06
CA ARG A 70 -15.73 -31.33 -16.76
C ARG A 70 -16.21 -29.90 -17.06
N PRO A 71 -16.89 -29.64 -18.20
CA PRO A 71 -17.34 -28.29 -18.58
C PRO A 71 -18.21 -27.60 -17.54
N GLU A 72 -19.09 -28.35 -16.87
CA GLU A 72 -20.02 -27.86 -15.83
C GLU A 72 -19.31 -27.26 -14.60
N THR A 73 -18.07 -27.69 -14.33
CA THR A 73 -17.25 -27.24 -13.19
C THR A 73 -16.44 -25.98 -13.49
N ILE A 74 -16.26 -25.65 -14.78
CA ILE A 74 -15.52 -24.47 -15.23
C ILE A 74 -16.36 -23.20 -15.05
N GLU A 75 -17.68 -23.29 -15.28
CA GLU A 75 -18.57 -22.12 -15.23
C GLU A 75 -19.07 -21.73 -13.82
N HIS A 76 -19.08 -22.65 -12.84
CA HIS A 76 -19.88 -22.46 -11.62
C HIS A 76 -19.09 -22.34 -10.30
N CYS A 77 -17.79 -22.68 -10.25
CA CYS A 77 -16.98 -22.66 -9.01
C CYS A 77 -15.47 -22.50 -9.24
N PRO A 78 -14.98 -21.39 -9.83
CA PRO A 78 -13.54 -21.13 -9.92
C PRO A 78 -12.95 -20.85 -8.52
N PHE A 79 -11.87 -21.55 -8.16
CA PHE A 79 -11.06 -21.27 -6.96
C PHE A 79 -9.64 -20.90 -7.39
N TYR A 80 -9.12 -19.79 -6.88
CA TYR A 80 -7.80 -19.26 -7.24
C TYR A 80 -6.85 -19.43 -6.05
N LEU A 81 -5.79 -20.22 -6.23
CA LEU A 81 -4.68 -20.31 -5.27
C LEU A 81 -3.47 -19.51 -5.81
N PRO A 82 -2.74 -18.78 -4.97
CA PRO A 82 -1.46 -18.21 -5.36
C PRO A 82 -0.43 -19.33 -5.55
N THR A 83 0.37 -19.28 -6.63
CA THR A 83 1.49 -20.21 -6.86
C THR A 83 2.76 -19.46 -7.24
N LYS A 84 3.95 -19.94 -6.81
CA LYS A 84 5.27 -19.33 -7.09
C LYS A 84 5.79 -19.36 -8.53
N SER A 85 5.15 -20.03 -9.49
CA SER A 85 5.81 -20.22 -10.80
C SER A 85 5.91 -18.89 -11.58
N ASP A 86 7.05 -18.69 -12.25
CA ASP A 86 7.39 -17.48 -13.01
C ASP A 86 6.36 -17.07 -14.09
N ASP A 87 5.47 -17.99 -14.46
CA ASP A 87 4.26 -17.78 -15.25
C ASP A 87 3.08 -17.35 -14.33
N ALA A 88 2.97 -16.04 -14.09
CA ALA A 88 2.07 -15.42 -13.10
C ALA A 88 0.64 -15.18 -13.62
N SER A 89 -0.02 -16.24 -14.07
CA SER A 89 -1.48 -16.28 -14.09
C SER A 89 -1.96 -17.12 -12.90
N PRO A 90 -2.92 -16.67 -12.06
CA PRO A 90 -3.50 -17.53 -11.05
C PRO A 90 -4.18 -18.68 -11.79
N ARG A 91 -3.58 -19.87 -11.77
CA ARG A 91 -4.11 -21.02 -12.51
C ARG A 91 -5.43 -21.43 -11.87
N PRO A 92 -6.56 -21.35 -12.58
CA PRO A 92 -7.82 -21.84 -12.06
C PRO A 92 -7.68 -23.35 -11.85
N LEU A 93 -7.87 -23.80 -10.62
CA LEU A 93 -7.95 -25.21 -10.29
C LEU A 93 -9.42 -25.62 -10.35
N TYR A 94 -9.72 -26.57 -11.23
CA TYR A 94 -11.08 -27.03 -11.45
C TYR A 94 -11.35 -28.31 -10.65
N PHE A 95 -12.57 -28.41 -10.14
CA PHE A 95 -13.02 -29.62 -9.48
C PHE A 95 -13.23 -30.73 -10.52
N ALA A 96 -12.81 -31.95 -10.20
CA ALA A 96 -13.04 -33.11 -11.07
C ALA A 96 -14.51 -33.60 -11.07
N ASP A 97 -15.33 -33.18 -10.08
CA ASP A 97 -16.72 -33.59 -9.90
C ASP A 97 -17.63 -32.44 -9.37
N LYS A 98 -18.96 -32.63 -9.46
CA LYS A 98 -19.99 -31.65 -9.06
C LYS A 98 -19.78 -31.10 -7.64
N CYS A 99 -19.76 -29.76 -7.52
CA CYS A 99 -19.58 -29.05 -6.25
C CYS A 99 -20.72 -29.36 -5.26
N HIS A 100 -20.39 -29.99 -4.13
CA HIS A 100 -21.32 -30.13 -3.01
C HIS A 100 -21.06 -29.02 -1.98
N PRO A 101 -22.06 -28.22 -1.57
CA PRO A 101 -21.88 -27.01 -0.73
C PRO A 101 -21.17 -27.25 0.62
N ASN A 102 -21.26 -28.47 1.16
CA ASN A 102 -20.58 -28.87 2.39
C ASN A 102 -19.05 -28.96 2.25
N VAL A 103 -18.51 -29.08 1.03
CA VAL A 103 -17.07 -29.19 0.77
C VAL A 103 -16.40 -27.81 0.72
N LEU A 104 -17.13 -26.77 0.28
CA LEU A 104 -16.62 -25.39 0.23
C LEU A 104 -16.46 -24.82 1.64
N GLY A 105 -17.48 -25.00 2.51
CA GLY A 105 -17.42 -24.58 3.91
C GLY A 105 -16.33 -25.29 4.70
N ALA A 106 -16.17 -26.60 4.50
CA ALA A 106 -15.11 -27.40 5.12
C ALA A 106 -13.69 -26.92 4.79
N ARG A 107 -13.46 -26.49 3.55
CA ARG A 107 -12.14 -26.04 3.08
C ARG A 107 -11.81 -24.61 3.49
N LEU A 108 -12.81 -23.72 3.56
CA LEU A 108 -12.63 -22.38 4.11
C LEU A 108 -12.21 -22.43 5.59
N VAL A 109 -12.86 -23.32 6.36
CA VAL A 109 -12.51 -23.57 7.77
C VAL A 109 -11.11 -24.17 7.91
N ALA A 110 -10.73 -25.11 7.04
CA ALA A 110 -9.39 -25.69 7.05
C ALA A 110 -8.29 -24.66 6.71
N TYR A 111 -8.55 -23.75 5.75
CA TYR A 111 -7.64 -22.65 5.42
C TYR A 111 -7.51 -21.65 6.57
N GLN A 112 -8.64 -21.25 7.18
CA GLN A 112 -8.65 -20.41 8.38
C GLN A 112 -7.87 -21.04 9.55
N LEU A 113 -8.01 -22.35 9.75
CA LEU A 113 -7.31 -23.07 10.80
C LEU A 113 -5.80 -23.16 10.52
N ALA A 114 -5.40 -23.42 9.27
CA ALA A 114 -3.99 -23.43 8.86
C ALA A 114 -3.34 -22.06 9.07
N CYS A 115 -4.01 -20.98 8.64
CA CYS A 115 -3.60 -19.60 8.89
C CYS A 115 -3.43 -19.29 10.39
N HIS A 116 -4.35 -19.75 11.23
CA HIS A 116 -4.29 -19.52 12.67
C HIS A 116 -3.16 -20.30 13.35
N ILE A 117 -2.97 -21.58 13.01
CA ILE A 117 -1.90 -22.41 13.59
C ILE A 117 -0.54 -21.84 13.20
N TRP A 118 -0.37 -21.45 11.94
CA TRP A 118 0.87 -20.86 11.46
C TRP A 118 1.20 -19.54 12.15
N GLY A 119 0.23 -18.63 12.26
CA GLY A 119 0.43 -17.35 12.96
C GLY A 119 0.78 -17.49 14.45
N LYS A 120 0.55 -18.65 15.07
CA LYS A 120 1.01 -18.97 16.43
C LYS A 120 2.44 -19.51 16.48
N GLU A 121 2.84 -20.30 15.50
CA GLU A 121 4.20 -20.88 15.42
C GLU A 121 5.22 -19.85 14.89
N HIS A 122 4.75 -18.89 14.09
CA HIS A 122 5.50 -17.77 13.56
C HIS A 122 4.81 -16.47 14.01
N PRO A 123 4.94 -16.10 15.30
CA PRO A 123 4.41 -14.84 15.77
C PRO A 123 4.98 -13.74 14.88
N MET A 124 4.09 -12.98 14.22
CA MET A 124 4.47 -11.76 13.53
C MET A 124 5.35 -10.99 14.53
N THR A 125 6.61 -10.74 14.18
CA THR A 125 7.23 -9.54 14.70
C THR A 125 6.27 -8.45 14.26
N GLU A 126 5.56 -7.80 15.19
CA GLU A 126 4.80 -6.60 14.87
C GLU A 126 5.80 -5.67 14.16
N ARG A 127 5.73 -5.63 12.82
CA ARG A 127 6.49 -4.67 12.04
C ARG A 127 5.84 -3.34 12.36
N THR A 128 6.41 -2.69 13.36
CA THR A 128 5.98 -1.39 13.82
C THR A 128 6.51 -0.40 12.81
N PHE A 129 5.59 0.17 12.03
CA PHE A 129 5.91 1.26 11.13
C PHE A 129 5.89 2.58 11.91
N SER A 130 6.78 3.49 11.56
CA SER A 130 6.83 4.85 12.07
C SER A 130 5.58 5.66 11.69
N LEU A 131 4.88 5.25 10.62
CA LEU A 131 3.62 5.84 10.16
C LEU A 131 2.58 4.74 9.86
N GLU A 132 1.35 4.97 10.33
CA GLU A 132 0.20 4.20 9.86
C GLU A 132 -0.04 4.49 8.37
N HIS A 133 -0.53 3.51 7.63
CA HIS A 133 -0.71 3.66 6.20
C HIS A 133 -1.75 2.69 5.64
N THR A 134 -2.32 3.09 4.51
CA THR A 134 -3.13 2.23 3.65
C THR A 134 -2.32 1.88 2.40
N LEU A 135 -2.54 0.68 1.87
CA LEU A 135 -1.75 0.10 0.80
C LEU A 135 -2.62 -0.42 -0.36
N ARG A 136 -2.16 -0.18 -1.59
CA ARG A 136 -2.61 -0.84 -2.82
C ARG A 136 -1.43 -1.41 -3.59
N ARG A 137 -1.57 -2.67 -4.05
CA ARG A 137 -0.58 -3.33 -4.89
C ARG A 137 -0.71 -2.86 -6.35
N PRO A 138 0.34 -2.98 -7.16
CA PRO A 138 0.28 -2.77 -8.61
C PRO A 138 -0.80 -3.65 -9.25
N ASP A 139 -1.47 -3.10 -10.24
CA ASP A 139 -2.41 -3.85 -11.09
C ASP A 139 -1.64 -4.66 -12.16
N GLU A 140 -0.44 -4.19 -12.53
CA GLU A 140 0.45 -4.85 -13.48
C GLU A 140 1.76 -5.29 -12.83
N ARG A 141 2.27 -6.45 -13.27
CA ARG A 141 3.54 -6.99 -12.79
C ARG A 141 4.70 -6.23 -13.42
N SER A 142 5.64 -5.78 -12.59
CA SER A 142 6.92 -5.26 -13.06
C SER A 142 7.90 -6.40 -13.38
N GLU A 143 8.79 -6.21 -14.37
CA GLU A 143 9.99 -7.03 -14.48
C GLU A 143 10.94 -6.70 -13.32
N GLY A 144 10.80 -7.43 -12.20
CA GLY A 144 11.54 -7.19 -10.96
C GLY A 144 10.69 -6.54 -9.86
N LYS A 145 11.37 -5.92 -8.88
CA LYS A 145 10.66 -5.29 -7.77
C LYS A 145 9.89 -4.05 -8.26
N PRO A 146 8.59 -3.91 -7.93
CA PRO A 146 7.79 -2.78 -8.38
C PRO A 146 8.32 -1.44 -7.83
N PRO A 147 8.17 -0.34 -8.59
CA PRO A 147 8.36 1.00 -8.07
C PRO A 147 7.28 1.31 -7.02
N VAL A 148 7.56 2.20 -6.08
CA VAL A 148 6.61 2.60 -5.02
C VAL A 148 6.34 4.09 -5.05
N LEU A 149 5.08 4.47 -4.92
CA LEU A 149 4.62 5.83 -4.73
C LEU A 149 4.04 5.98 -3.32
N ILE A 150 4.69 6.78 -2.48
CA ILE A 150 4.19 7.11 -1.14
C ILE A 150 3.45 8.45 -1.21
N ALA A 151 2.15 8.40 -0.99
CA ALA A 151 1.26 9.54 -0.99
C ALA A 151 1.15 10.18 0.41
N LEU A 152 1.32 11.50 0.46
CA LEU A 152 1.27 12.31 1.69
C LEU A 152 0.08 13.28 1.59
N HIS A 153 -0.91 13.10 2.47
CA HIS A 153 -2.16 13.87 2.42
C HIS A 153 -2.00 15.32 2.92
N GLY A 154 -3.01 16.16 2.63
CA GLY A 154 -3.11 17.52 3.14
C GLY A 154 -3.62 17.60 4.57
N ILE A 155 -3.57 18.79 5.17
CA ILE A 155 -4.00 19.02 6.56
C ILE A 155 -5.46 18.59 6.79
N GLY A 156 -5.73 17.89 7.89
CA GLY A 156 -7.07 17.41 8.26
C GLY A 156 -7.57 16.18 7.49
N SER A 157 -6.79 15.66 6.54
CA SER A 157 -7.10 14.42 5.80
C SER A 157 -6.46 13.19 6.49
N ASN A 158 -6.37 12.05 5.79
CA ASN A 158 -5.80 10.80 6.28
C ASN A 158 -5.29 9.88 5.15
N ASP A 159 -4.77 8.72 5.54
CA ASP A 159 -4.23 7.67 4.66
C ASP A 159 -5.26 6.99 3.74
N LYS A 160 -6.56 7.28 3.86
CA LYS A 160 -7.60 6.68 3.01
C LYS A 160 -8.04 7.59 1.86
N ASP A 161 -7.53 8.81 1.80
CA ASP A 161 -7.93 9.82 0.82
C ASP A 161 -7.18 9.62 -0.51
N LEU A 162 -5.88 9.93 -0.54
CA LEU A 162 -5.08 9.89 -1.76
C LEU A 162 -4.90 8.49 -2.36
N ILE A 163 -5.13 7.42 -1.57
CA ILE A 163 -5.10 6.05 -2.08
C ILE A 163 -6.16 5.83 -3.17
N GLY A 164 -7.25 6.61 -3.17
CA GLY A 164 -8.29 6.59 -4.20
C GLY A 164 -7.82 7.03 -5.58
N LEU A 165 -6.63 7.64 -5.70
CA LEU A 165 -6.06 8.08 -6.97
C LEU A 165 -5.37 6.94 -7.75
N GLN A 166 -5.08 5.80 -7.12
CA GLN A 166 -4.39 4.67 -7.75
C GLN A 166 -4.93 4.29 -9.14
N PRO A 167 -6.26 4.22 -9.39
CA PRO A 167 -6.79 3.86 -10.72
C PRO A 167 -6.43 4.83 -11.85
N PHE A 168 -5.93 6.02 -11.54
CA PHE A 168 -5.51 7.02 -12.53
C PHE A 168 -3.99 7.07 -12.73
N LEU A 169 -3.22 6.35 -11.91
CA LEU A 169 -1.76 6.33 -11.93
C LEU A 169 -1.23 5.18 -12.78
N ASP A 170 0.08 5.14 -12.99
CA ASP A 170 0.73 4.04 -13.71
C ASP A 170 0.48 2.70 -12.98
N PRO A 171 -0.07 1.68 -13.66
CA PRO A 171 -0.52 0.43 -13.02
C PRO A 171 0.63 -0.42 -12.47
N ARG A 172 1.88 -0.09 -12.78
CA ARG A 172 3.08 -0.75 -12.23
C ARG A 172 3.40 -0.29 -10.81
N LEU A 173 2.81 0.82 -10.34
CA LEU A 173 3.12 1.41 -9.04
C LEU A 173 2.52 0.64 -7.87
N TYR A 174 3.35 0.42 -6.86
CA TYR A 174 2.92 0.08 -5.50
C TYR A 174 2.52 1.39 -4.82
N VAL A 175 1.24 1.58 -4.45
CA VAL A 175 0.77 2.87 -3.91
C VAL A 175 0.50 2.75 -2.42
N ILE A 176 1.18 3.58 -1.62
CA ILE A 176 1.05 3.63 -0.17
C ILE A 176 0.62 5.03 0.21
N ALA A 177 -0.49 5.17 0.92
CA ALA A 177 -0.88 6.45 1.49
C ALA A 177 -0.54 6.45 2.97
N ALA A 178 0.34 7.35 3.40
CA ALA A 178 0.79 7.46 4.79
C ALA A 178 -0.07 8.46 5.57
N ARG A 179 -0.38 8.12 6.82
CA ARG A 179 -1.11 8.97 7.75
C ARG A 179 -0.13 9.88 8.48
N ALA A 180 -0.43 11.16 8.54
CA ALA A 180 0.36 12.10 9.31
C ALA A 180 0.29 11.81 10.83
N PRO A 181 1.37 12.08 11.60
CA PRO A 181 1.48 11.59 12.97
C PRO A 181 0.70 12.40 14.02
N HIS A 182 0.18 13.59 13.68
CA HIS A 182 -0.55 14.44 14.61
C HIS A 182 -2.05 14.37 14.34
N GLU A 183 -2.86 14.24 15.38
CA GLU A 183 -4.31 14.35 15.25
C GLU A 183 -4.70 15.79 14.92
N TYR A 184 -5.67 15.95 14.03
CA TYR A 184 -6.22 17.25 13.70
C TYR A 184 -7.47 17.56 14.54
N ALA A 185 -8.01 18.77 14.41
CA ALA A 185 -9.08 19.32 15.27
C ALA A 185 -10.38 18.50 15.34
N PHE A 186 -10.58 17.51 14.46
CA PHE A 186 -11.74 16.63 14.45
C PHE A 186 -11.33 15.15 14.30
N PRO A 187 -12.14 14.20 14.83
CA PRO A 187 -11.83 12.77 14.75
C PRO A 187 -11.64 12.30 13.31
N GLY A 188 -10.55 11.55 13.06
CA GLY A 188 -10.23 10.98 11.76
C GLY A 188 -9.50 11.92 10.78
N GLY A 189 -9.22 13.16 11.19
CA GLY A 189 -8.31 14.06 10.48
C GLY A 189 -6.93 14.07 11.13
N TYR A 190 -5.89 14.26 10.30
CA TYR A 190 -4.49 14.27 10.74
C TYR A 190 -3.72 15.42 10.08
N SER A 191 -2.63 15.85 10.69
CA SER A 191 -1.72 16.88 10.19
C SER A 191 -0.27 16.44 10.33
N TRP A 192 0.57 16.90 9.40
CA TRP A 192 2.03 16.73 9.47
C TRP A 192 2.67 17.76 10.39
N PHE A 193 2.04 18.91 10.51
CA PHE A 193 2.43 19.98 11.41
C PHE A 193 1.24 20.90 11.67
N ASP A 194 1.29 21.62 12.78
CA ASP A 194 0.31 22.63 13.09
C ASP A 194 0.61 23.96 12.40
N LEU A 195 -0.46 24.72 12.15
CA LEU A 195 -0.40 26.07 11.61
C LEU A 195 -0.62 27.07 12.74
N GLY A 196 0.27 28.06 12.83
CA GLY A 196 0.10 29.21 13.69
C GLY A 196 -0.56 30.35 12.93
N ILE A 197 -1.32 31.21 13.62
CA ILE A 197 -1.82 32.47 13.07
C ILE A 197 -1.35 33.58 13.98
N ASP A 198 -0.54 34.49 13.46
CA ASP A 198 -0.21 35.75 14.14
C ASP A 198 -1.50 36.58 14.23
N GLN A 199 -2.00 36.76 15.45
CA GLN A 199 -3.28 37.43 15.70
C GLN A 199 -3.26 38.94 15.36
N ARG A 200 -2.08 39.53 15.18
CA ARG A 200 -1.89 40.95 14.88
C ARG A 200 -1.72 41.19 13.38
N THR A 201 -1.01 40.32 12.67
CA THR A 201 -0.75 40.46 11.22
C THR A 201 -1.67 39.59 10.37
N GLY A 202 -2.31 38.57 10.96
CA GLY A 202 -3.06 37.54 10.24
C GLY A 202 -2.18 36.54 9.50
N GLU A 203 -0.86 36.61 9.69
CA GLU A 203 0.11 35.79 8.95
C GLU A 203 0.10 34.35 9.47
N VAL A 204 0.12 33.39 8.54
CA VAL A 204 0.13 31.96 8.84
C VAL A 204 1.56 31.46 8.95
N SER A 205 1.95 31.04 10.15
CA SER A 205 3.23 30.37 10.41
C SER A 205 3.07 28.86 10.47
N VAL A 206 4.18 28.14 10.42
CA VAL A 206 4.23 26.68 10.52
C VAL A 206 5.02 26.26 11.75
N ASP A 207 4.64 25.15 12.39
CA ASP A 207 5.43 24.55 13.46
C ASP A 207 6.63 23.79 12.87
N ILE A 208 7.80 24.42 12.89
CA ILE A 208 9.06 23.87 12.37
C ILE A 208 9.45 22.56 13.07
N LYS A 209 9.19 22.45 14.38
CA LYS A 209 9.56 21.24 15.13
C LYS A 209 8.70 20.05 14.70
N GLN A 210 7.39 20.24 14.53
CA GLN A 210 6.53 19.18 14.00
C GLN A 210 6.88 18.82 12.55
N ILE A 211 7.30 19.80 11.73
CA ILE A 211 7.81 19.52 10.39
C ILE A 211 9.03 18.59 10.46
N GLU A 212 10.01 18.88 11.31
CA GLU A 212 11.21 18.04 11.46
C GLU A 212 10.84 16.63 11.96
N GLU A 213 9.99 16.53 12.98
CA GLU A 213 9.52 15.26 13.53
C GLU A 213 8.79 14.42 12.47
N SER A 214 7.88 15.04 11.71
CA SER A 214 7.15 14.38 10.63
C SER A 214 8.05 13.98 9.46
N ARG A 215 9.00 14.83 9.06
CA ARG A 215 9.98 14.52 8.01
C ARG A 215 10.80 13.30 8.38
N ASP A 216 11.32 13.28 9.61
CA ASP A 216 12.18 12.20 10.07
C ASP A 216 11.40 10.88 10.17
N LYS A 217 10.11 10.93 10.56
CA LYS A 217 9.21 9.77 10.48
C LYS A 217 8.93 9.32 9.04
N ILE A 218 8.76 10.23 8.09
CA ILE A 218 8.61 9.87 6.67
C ILE A 218 9.88 9.17 6.15
N ILE A 219 11.07 9.68 6.50
CA ILE A 219 12.35 9.08 6.09
C ILE A 219 12.50 7.67 6.68
N ALA A 220 12.21 7.49 7.97
CA ALA A 220 12.22 6.16 8.59
C ALA A 220 11.18 5.23 7.93
N PHE A 221 9.99 5.75 7.65
CA PHE A 221 8.92 5.01 7.02
C PHE A 221 9.29 4.54 5.60
N ILE A 222 10.05 5.32 4.82
CA ILE A 222 10.57 4.89 3.51
C ILE A 222 11.42 3.62 3.66
N ASP A 223 12.34 3.60 4.63
CA ASP A 223 13.22 2.44 4.87
C ASP A 223 12.41 1.22 5.33
N GLU A 224 11.40 1.42 6.17
CA GLU A 224 10.50 0.37 6.64
C GLU A 224 9.66 -0.19 5.48
N VAL A 225 9.14 0.66 4.59
CA VAL A 225 8.41 0.26 3.39
C VAL A 225 9.28 -0.60 2.49
N ILE A 226 10.52 -0.19 2.21
CA ILE A 226 11.48 -0.94 1.39
C ILE A 226 11.80 -2.31 2.03
N ALA A 227 11.95 -2.35 3.34
CA ALA A 227 12.24 -3.59 4.06
C ALA A 227 11.04 -4.52 4.14
N ALA A 228 9.82 -3.97 4.23
CA ALA A 228 8.62 -4.73 4.49
C ALA A 228 7.88 -5.20 3.24
N TYR A 229 7.82 -4.33 2.22
CA TYR A 229 7.14 -4.54 0.97
C TYR A 229 8.19 -4.73 -0.10
N ASP A 230 8.10 -5.81 -0.88
CA ASP A 230 9.12 -6.20 -1.88
C ASP A 230 9.20 -5.20 -3.05
N VAL A 231 9.56 -3.95 -2.78
CA VAL A 231 9.60 -2.81 -3.70
C VAL A 231 11.05 -2.47 -4.06
N ASP A 232 11.22 -1.74 -5.15
CA ASP A 232 12.54 -1.31 -5.60
C ASP A 232 13.04 -0.10 -4.78
N PRO A 233 14.12 -0.23 -3.99
CA PRO A 233 14.64 0.86 -3.18
C PRO A 233 15.16 2.05 -4.00
N LYS A 234 15.38 1.88 -5.31
CA LYS A 234 15.85 2.95 -6.20
C LYS A 234 14.71 3.68 -6.92
N ARG A 235 13.46 3.21 -6.77
CA ARG A 235 12.28 3.75 -7.46
C ARG A 235 11.18 4.08 -6.45
N VAL A 236 11.55 4.88 -5.46
CA VAL A 236 10.66 5.40 -4.41
C VAL A 236 10.28 6.83 -4.76
N TYR A 237 9.01 7.10 -4.99
CA TYR A 237 8.51 8.43 -5.33
C TYR A 237 7.61 8.95 -4.21
N LEU A 238 7.64 10.27 -3.98
CA LEU A 238 6.67 10.91 -3.09
C LEU A 238 5.63 11.67 -3.89
N MET A 239 4.37 11.54 -3.53
CA MET A 239 3.27 12.35 -4.04
C MET A 239 2.57 13.07 -2.89
N GLY A 240 2.82 14.36 -2.76
CA GLY A 240 2.24 15.16 -1.69
C GLY A 240 1.12 16.06 -2.20
N PHE A 241 0.01 16.17 -1.46
CA PHE A 241 -1.01 17.20 -1.65
C PHE A 241 -0.97 18.23 -0.52
N SER A 242 -1.00 19.53 -0.85
CA SER A 242 -1.05 20.63 0.11
C SER A 242 0.08 20.50 1.16
N GLN A 243 -0.25 20.27 2.43
CA GLN A 243 0.74 20.01 3.48
C GLN A 243 1.71 18.86 3.15
N GLY A 244 1.23 17.79 2.53
CA GLY A 244 2.06 16.67 2.10
C GLY A 244 3.07 17.04 1.01
N SER A 245 2.76 18.03 0.15
CA SER A 245 3.74 18.55 -0.83
C SER A 245 4.89 19.24 -0.11
N MET A 246 4.57 20.03 0.92
CA MET A 246 5.56 20.72 1.75
C MET A 246 6.46 19.69 2.45
N MET A 247 5.88 18.61 2.97
CA MET A 247 6.65 17.51 3.54
C MET A 247 7.55 16.81 2.51
N SER A 248 7.08 16.60 1.28
CA SER A 248 7.89 16.00 0.21
C SER A 248 9.16 16.82 -0.05
N TYR A 249 9.03 18.15 -0.09
CA TYR A 249 10.17 19.07 -0.21
C TYR A 249 11.16 18.94 0.95
N THR A 250 10.68 18.77 2.19
CA THR A 250 11.58 18.59 3.34
C THR A 250 12.38 17.30 3.27
N VAL A 251 11.78 16.23 2.74
CA VAL A 251 12.48 14.95 2.53
C VAL A 251 13.55 15.11 1.46
N LEU A 252 13.26 15.81 0.36
CA LEU A 252 14.27 16.15 -0.66
C LEU A 252 15.43 16.94 -0.07
N ALA A 253 15.15 17.92 0.78
CA ALA A 253 16.19 18.75 1.39
C ALA A 253 17.11 17.93 2.30
N LYS A 254 16.56 16.98 3.05
CA LYS A 254 17.31 16.21 4.08
C LYS A 254 17.95 14.93 3.54
N ALA A 255 17.19 14.13 2.80
CA ALA A 255 17.54 12.77 2.39
C ALA A 255 17.15 12.49 0.92
N PRO A 256 17.69 13.28 -0.04
CA PRO A 256 17.38 13.13 -1.46
C PRO A 256 17.70 11.74 -2.03
N GLU A 257 18.68 11.03 -1.46
CA GLU A 257 19.07 9.68 -1.87
C GLU A 257 18.04 8.58 -1.56
N LYS A 258 17.05 8.89 -0.71
CA LYS A 258 15.98 7.96 -0.34
C LYS A 258 14.84 7.92 -1.35
N ILE A 259 14.80 8.87 -2.27
CA ILE A 259 13.69 9.08 -3.20
C ILE A 259 14.22 9.31 -4.62
N ALA A 260 13.42 8.96 -5.63
CA ALA A 260 13.73 9.04 -7.05
C ALA A 260 13.02 10.21 -7.74
N GLY A 261 12.02 10.81 -7.10
CA GLY A 261 11.29 11.97 -7.63
C GLY A 261 10.14 12.40 -6.72
N ILE A 262 9.65 13.63 -6.94
CA ILE A 262 8.53 14.20 -6.20
C ILE A 262 7.44 14.69 -7.13
N VAL A 263 6.19 14.39 -6.78
CA VAL A 263 4.99 15.05 -7.28
C VAL A 263 4.42 15.92 -6.16
N ALA A 264 4.44 17.24 -6.34
CA ALA A 264 3.89 18.23 -5.41
C ALA A 264 2.63 18.87 -6.00
N MET A 265 1.49 18.67 -5.35
CA MET A 265 0.17 19.13 -5.81
C MET A 265 -0.41 20.16 -4.84
N SER A 266 -0.67 21.37 -5.33
CA SER A 266 -1.31 22.46 -4.59
C SER A 266 -0.59 22.81 -3.27
N GLY A 267 0.73 22.77 -3.26
CA GLY A 267 1.57 23.06 -2.10
C GLY A 267 2.23 24.44 -2.16
N ARG A 268 3.02 24.77 -1.13
CA ARG A 268 3.88 25.96 -1.15
C ARG A 268 5.32 25.62 -0.78
N PHE A 269 6.25 26.46 -1.19
CA PHE A 269 7.65 26.36 -0.80
C PHE A 269 7.89 27.13 0.50
N VAL A 270 8.56 26.49 1.45
CA VAL A 270 8.92 27.09 2.75
C VAL A 270 10.44 27.20 2.79
N PRO A 271 11.02 28.39 2.54
CA PRO A 271 12.46 28.57 2.41
C PRO A 271 13.28 28.04 3.58
N GLU A 272 12.76 28.15 4.80
CA GLU A 272 13.37 27.69 6.05
C GLU A 272 13.69 26.18 6.01
N LEU A 273 12.93 25.41 5.24
CA LEU A 273 13.08 23.95 5.14
C LEU A 273 14.18 23.52 4.17
N PHE A 274 14.79 24.47 3.47
CA PHE A 274 15.85 24.24 2.48
C PHE A 274 17.21 24.78 2.92
N GLU A 275 17.35 25.32 4.12
CA GLU A 275 18.62 25.86 4.63
C GLU A 275 19.73 24.80 4.69
N GLU A 276 19.37 23.54 4.95
CA GLU A 276 20.31 22.41 5.01
C GLU A 276 20.52 21.68 3.67
N LEU A 277 19.89 22.14 2.58
CA LEU A 277 19.95 21.44 1.30
C LEU A 277 21.37 21.53 0.70
N ASP A 278 22.03 20.38 0.61
CA ASP A 278 23.22 20.21 -0.22
C ASP A 278 22.82 19.99 -1.68
N THR A 279 22.89 21.08 -2.45
CA THR A 279 22.52 21.12 -3.87
C THR A 279 23.30 20.13 -4.75
N SER A 280 24.48 19.67 -4.31
CA SER A 280 25.26 18.69 -5.08
C SER A 280 24.61 17.31 -5.16
N ARG A 281 23.69 17.00 -4.22
CA ARG A 281 22.99 15.71 -4.10
C ARG A 281 21.70 15.62 -4.91
N ILE A 282 21.24 16.74 -5.47
CA ILE A 282 19.94 16.83 -6.18
C ILE A 282 20.09 17.23 -7.64
N LYS A 283 21.28 17.04 -8.21
CA LYS A 283 21.53 17.35 -9.62
C LYS A 283 20.60 16.53 -10.52
N ASP A 284 19.89 17.23 -11.40
CA ASP A 284 18.89 16.71 -12.33
C ASP A 284 17.73 15.96 -11.64
N PHE A 285 17.51 16.19 -10.34
CA PHE A 285 16.48 15.49 -9.56
C PHE A 285 15.07 15.78 -10.11
N PRO A 286 14.25 14.77 -10.45
CA PRO A 286 12.93 14.98 -11.04
C PRO A 286 11.91 15.54 -10.06
N ILE A 287 11.27 16.66 -10.40
CA ILE A 287 10.16 17.24 -9.64
C ILE A 287 9.04 17.65 -10.57
N LEU A 288 7.83 17.18 -10.31
CA LEU A 288 6.60 17.72 -10.88
C LEU A 288 5.89 18.58 -9.83
N VAL A 289 5.52 19.80 -10.22
CA VAL A 289 4.65 20.68 -9.44
C VAL A 289 3.38 20.97 -10.22
N THR A 290 2.23 20.78 -9.57
CA THR A 290 0.92 21.14 -10.11
C THR A 290 0.20 22.09 -9.15
N HIS A 291 -0.49 23.11 -9.66
CA HIS A 291 -1.20 24.06 -8.80
C HIS A 291 -2.48 24.60 -9.46
N GLY A 292 -3.49 24.90 -8.64
CA GLY A 292 -4.76 25.49 -9.10
C GLY A 292 -4.68 27.01 -9.25
N THR A 293 -5.08 27.56 -10.39
CA THR A 293 -5.17 29.02 -10.60
C THR A 293 -6.35 29.66 -9.89
N LEU A 294 -7.30 28.83 -9.41
CA LEU A 294 -8.48 29.25 -8.65
C LEU A 294 -8.40 28.77 -7.18
N ASP A 295 -7.21 28.34 -6.73
CA ASP A 295 -6.98 27.86 -5.37
C ASP A 295 -7.21 29.00 -4.37
N ASP A 296 -8.21 28.84 -3.51
CA ASP A 296 -8.64 29.81 -2.51
C ASP A 296 -8.07 29.53 -1.11
N VAL A 297 -7.34 28.42 -0.94
CA VAL A 297 -6.67 28.02 0.31
C VAL A 297 -5.19 28.39 0.25
N LEU A 298 -4.51 27.98 -0.82
CA LEU A 298 -3.14 28.37 -1.16
C LEU A 298 -3.15 29.02 -2.54
N PRO A 299 -3.32 30.37 -2.59
CA PRO A 299 -3.37 31.11 -3.85
C PRO A 299 -2.21 30.78 -4.78
N ILE A 300 -2.44 30.88 -6.09
CA ILE A 300 -1.51 30.49 -7.16
C ILE A 300 -0.10 31.09 -7.02
N GLU A 301 0.01 32.24 -6.37
CA GLU A 301 1.26 32.90 -6.00
C GLU A 301 2.18 31.97 -5.20
N ASN A 302 1.65 31.09 -4.36
CA ASN A 302 2.41 30.07 -3.64
C ASN A 302 3.04 29.05 -4.59
N GLY A 303 2.27 28.56 -5.57
CA GLY A 303 2.77 27.63 -6.58
C GLY A 303 3.85 28.27 -7.46
N ARG A 304 3.64 29.54 -7.86
CA ARG A 304 4.63 30.31 -8.64
C ARG A 304 5.89 30.61 -7.84
N ALA A 305 5.76 30.97 -6.56
CA ALA A 305 6.90 31.14 -5.67
C ALA A 305 7.68 29.82 -5.49
N ALA A 306 6.98 28.69 -5.42
CA ALA A 306 7.62 27.37 -5.38
C ALA A 306 8.38 27.06 -6.67
N ARG A 307 7.80 27.33 -7.85
CA ARG A 307 8.50 27.24 -9.14
C ARG A 307 9.76 28.11 -9.13
N ASP A 308 9.63 29.39 -8.82
CA ASP A 308 10.75 30.35 -8.89
C ASP A 308 11.88 30.00 -7.90
N ALA A 309 11.56 29.34 -6.79
CA ALA A 309 12.56 28.81 -5.86
C ALA A 309 13.23 27.54 -6.40
N LEU A 310 12.45 26.58 -6.91
CA LEU A 310 12.96 25.31 -7.44
C LEU A 310 13.78 25.49 -8.72
N GLU A 311 13.44 26.44 -9.60
CA GLU A 311 14.21 26.77 -10.81
C GLU A 311 15.63 27.26 -10.52
N LYS A 312 15.90 27.74 -9.30
CA LYS A 312 17.24 28.15 -8.87
C LYS A 312 18.10 26.99 -8.38
N LEU A 313 17.50 25.80 -8.20
CA LEU A 313 18.17 24.59 -7.78
C LEU A 313 18.52 23.74 -9.01
N PRO A 314 19.54 22.87 -8.93
CA PRO A 314 19.94 22.03 -10.06
C PRO A 314 19.00 20.84 -10.25
N VAL A 315 17.68 21.04 -10.26
CA VAL A 315 16.65 20.00 -10.38
C VAL A 315 16.07 19.97 -11.80
N ASN A 316 15.47 18.84 -12.19
CA ASN A 316 14.66 18.73 -13.40
C ASN A 316 13.19 19.04 -13.06
N LEU A 317 12.82 20.32 -13.13
CA LEU A 317 11.49 20.80 -12.77
C LEU A 317 10.51 20.76 -13.94
N THR A 318 9.36 20.13 -13.73
CA THR A 318 8.14 20.33 -14.53
C THR A 318 7.12 21.08 -13.69
N TYR A 319 6.62 22.22 -14.18
CA TYR A 319 5.60 23.02 -13.50
C TYR A 319 4.36 23.18 -14.37
N LYS A 320 3.18 22.94 -13.80
CA LYS A 320 1.89 23.05 -14.50
C LYS A 320 0.81 23.74 -13.64
N GLU A 321 0.05 24.64 -14.25
CA GLU A 321 -1.09 25.31 -13.63
C GLU A 321 -2.40 24.82 -14.26
N TYR A 322 -3.48 24.73 -13.46
CA TYR A 322 -4.79 24.27 -13.93
C TYR A 322 -5.92 25.17 -13.43
N PRO A 323 -7.01 25.36 -14.20
CA PRO A 323 -8.19 26.10 -13.75
C PRO A 323 -9.03 25.28 -12.75
N MET A 324 -8.46 25.01 -11.58
CA MET A 324 -9.04 24.25 -10.47
C MET A 324 -8.82 25.00 -9.14
N ALA A 325 -9.65 24.69 -8.15
CA ALA A 325 -9.52 25.23 -6.79
C ALA A 325 -8.46 24.43 -5.98
N HIS A 326 -8.58 24.37 -4.66
CA HIS A 326 -7.70 23.57 -3.80
C HIS A 326 -8.03 22.06 -3.87
N GLU A 327 -7.78 21.46 -5.03
CA GLU A 327 -8.17 20.07 -5.33
C GLU A 327 -7.23 19.42 -6.35
N VAL A 328 -7.48 18.14 -6.68
CA VAL A 328 -6.82 17.42 -7.77
C VAL A 328 -7.85 17.18 -8.88
N SER A 329 -7.69 17.88 -10.00
CA SER A 329 -8.54 17.74 -11.18
C SER A 329 -8.17 16.54 -12.05
N GLN A 330 -9.08 16.13 -12.95
CA GLN A 330 -8.80 15.09 -13.95
C GLN A 330 -7.62 15.43 -14.86
N ALA A 331 -7.46 16.71 -15.22
CA ALA A 331 -6.36 17.16 -16.05
C ALA A 331 -5.03 17.07 -15.29
N SER A 332 -5.00 17.52 -14.04
CA SER A 332 -3.79 17.49 -13.22
C SER A 332 -3.35 16.06 -12.92
N ILE A 333 -4.27 15.15 -12.55
CA ILE A 333 -3.90 13.74 -12.30
C ILE A 333 -3.46 13.02 -13.58
N GLY A 334 -4.01 13.39 -14.74
CA GLY A 334 -3.56 12.87 -16.04
C GLY A 334 -2.10 13.21 -16.32
N ASP A 335 -1.69 14.44 -16.02
CA ASP A 335 -0.30 14.89 -16.17
C ASP A 335 0.64 14.31 -15.11
N VAL A 336 0.16 14.09 -13.87
CA VAL A 336 0.89 13.31 -12.85
C VAL A 336 1.16 11.89 -13.34
N SER A 337 0.15 11.22 -13.89
CA SER A 337 0.26 9.87 -14.43
C SER A 337 1.27 9.80 -15.59
N ALA A 338 1.17 10.74 -16.54
CA ALA A 338 2.10 10.83 -17.66
C ALA A 338 3.55 11.06 -17.21
N TRP A 339 3.76 11.96 -16.24
CA TRP A 339 5.08 12.23 -15.69
C TRP A 339 5.66 11.02 -14.96
N LEU A 340 4.87 10.34 -14.11
CA LEU A 340 5.31 9.12 -13.43
C LEU A 340 5.70 8.05 -14.45
N LYS A 341 4.89 7.85 -15.50
CA LYS A 341 5.20 6.89 -16.56
C LYS A 341 6.55 7.18 -17.23
N GLU A 342 6.86 8.44 -17.50
CA GLU A 342 8.16 8.85 -18.03
C GLU A 342 9.30 8.51 -17.05
N GLN A 343 9.14 8.81 -15.76
CA GLN A 343 10.16 8.51 -14.74
C GLN A 343 10.41 7.01 -14.56
N LEU A 344 9.39 6.18 -14.77
CA LEU A 344 9.49 4.73 -14.65
C LEU A 344 10.12 4.04 -15.87
N GLY A 345 10.36 4.78 -16.96
CA GLY A 345 10.66 4.22 -18.27
C GLY A 345 9.39 3.72 -18.95
N ASN A 346 9.25 4.03 -20.24
CA ASN A 346 8.07 3.68 -21.05
C ASN A 346 7.70 2.20 -21.01
#